data_AF-A0A346Y5B2-F1
#
_entry.id   AF-A0A346Y5B2-F1
#
_cell.length_a   1.000
_cell.length_b   1.000
_cell.length_c   1.000
_cell.angle_alpha   90.00
_cell.angle_beta   90.00
_cell.angle_gamma   90.00
#
_symmetry.space_group_name_H-M   'P 1'
#
loop_
_entity.id
_entity.type
_entity.pdbx_description
1 polymer ?
#
loop_
_entity_poly.entity_id
_entity_poly.type
_entity_poly.pdbx_seq_one_letter_code
_entity_poly.pdbx_strand_id
1 'polypeptide(L)' 'MDRTAWDERYASKDYLWTVEPNRFVQQHVAQLTPGTAIDLATGEGRNAVWLAGRDGR' A
#
# COMPACT_ATOMS: atom_id res chain seq x y z
N MET A 1 -8.47 -0.02 16.97
CA MET A 1 -8.05 1.39 17.05
C MET A 1 -9.19 2.23 16.53
N ASP A 2 -9.54 3.30 17.23
CA ASP A 2 -10.48 4.30 16.74
C ASP A 2 -9.77 5.28 15.79
N ARG A 3 -10.49 6.29 15.32
CA ARG A 3 -9.95 7.34 14.44
C ARG A 3 -8.77 8.05 15.08
N THR A 4 -8.91 8.47 16.34
CA THR A 4 -7.89 9.28 17.04
C THR A 4 -6.58 8.52 17.17
N ALA A 5 -6.64 7.23 17.52
CA ALA A 5 -5.45 6.39 17.60
C ALA A 5 -4.72 6.22 16.25
N TRP A 6 -5.44 6.27 15.13
CA TRP A 6 -4.82 6.29 13.79
C TRP A 6 -4.23 7.65 13.43
N ASP A 7 -4.92 8.74 13.77
CA ASP A 7 -4.44 10.11 13.56
C ASP A 7 -3.12 10.32 14.31
N GLU A 8 -3.05 9.91 15.58
CA GLU A 8 -1.82 9.97 16.39
C GLU A 8 -0.69 9.13 15.80
N ARG A 9 -1.01 7.92 15.33
CA ARG A 9 -0.02 7.01 14.74
C ARG A 9 0.61 7.58 13.47
N TYR A 10 -0.17 8.24 12.61
CA TYR A 10 0.31 8.83 11.36
C TYR A 10 0.73 10.30 11.49
N ALA A 11 0.71 10.88 12.70
CA ALA A 11 1.20 12.24 12.93
C ALA A 11 2.74 12.35 12.84
N SER A 12 3.48 11.24 12.95
CA SER A 12 4.95 11.24 12.80
C SER A 12 5.40 11.38 11.34
N LYS A 13 6.55 12.04 11.10
CA LYS A 13 7.14 12.17 9.76
C LYS A 13 8.00 10.99 9.30
N ASP A 14 8.25 10.04 10.20
CA ASP A 14 9.05 8.86 9.88
C ASP A 14 8.20 7.82 9.18
N TYR A 15 8.80 7.15 8.18
CA TYR A 15 8.16 6.01 7.55
C TYR A 15 7.92 4.90 8.58
N LEU A 16 6.66 4.58 8.83
CA LEU A 16 6.26 3.53 9.77
C LEU A 16 6.51 2.13 9.21
N TRP A 17 6.58 2.01 7.88
CA TRP A 17 6.67 0.75 7.17
C TRP A 17 7.76 0.74 6.10
N THR A 18 8.14 -0.47 5.68
CA THR A 18 9.05 -0.66 4.54
C THR A 18 8.39 -0.22 3.22
N VAL A 19 9.20 0.21 2.26
CA VAL A 19 8.74 0.59 0.91
C VAL A 19 8.31 -0.60 0.05
N GLU A 20 8.79 -1.81 0.36
CA GLU A 20 8.44 -3.02 -0.38
C GLU A 20 6.96 -3.40 -0.20
N PRO A 21 6.28 -3.89 -1.26
CA PRO A 21 4.90 -4.34 -1.15
C PRO A 21 4.78 -5.49 -0.17
N ASN A 22 3.58 -5.68 0.38
CA ASN A 22 3.30 -6.86 1.19
C ASN A 22 3.52 -8.13 0.34
N ARG A 23 4.33 -9.07 0.85
CA ARG A 23 4.64 -10.34 0.17
C ARG A 23 3.40 -11.10 -0.32
N PHE A 24 2.30 -11.06 0.44
CA PHE A 24 1.06 -11.75 0.08
C PHE A 24 0.32 -11.04 -1.05
N VAL A 25 0.31 -9.70 -1.03
CA VAL A 25 -0.22 -8.90 -2.15
C VAL A 25 0.56 -9.21 -3.42
N GLN A 26 1.89 -9.23 -3.33
CA GLN A 26 2.74 -9.59 -4.46
C GLN A 26 2.43 -11.01 -4.96
N GLN A 27 2.38 -12.01 -4.07
CA GLN A 27 2.12 -13.41 -4.43
C GLN A 27 0.78 -13.60 -5.15
N HIS A 28 -0.30 -13.00 -4.65
CA HIS A 28 -1.64 -13.21 -5.21
C HIS A 28 -1.91 -12.38 -6.46
N VAL A 29 -1.32 -11.19 -6.55
CA VAL A 29 -1.64 -10.26 -7.64
C VAL A 29 -0.64 -10.40 -8.78
N ALA A 30 0.61 -10.88 -8.58
CA ALA A 30 1.65 -10.91 -9.61
C ALA A 30 1.25 -11.65 -10.90
N GLN A 31 0.36 -12.64 -10.81
CA GLN A 31 -0.12 -13.42 -11.95
C GLN A 31 -1.35 -12.81 -12.65
N LEU A 32 -1.96 -11.77 -12.07
CA LEU A 32 -3.09 -11.08 -12.67
C LEU A 32 -2.61 -10.11 -13.75
N THR A 33 -3.37 -10.01 -14.85
CA THR A 33 -3.19 -8.95 -15.84
C THR A 33 -3.42 -7.59 -15.15
N PRO A 34 -2.47 -6.65 -15.27
CA PRO A 34 -2.61 -5.32 -14.70
C PRO A 34 -3.85 -4.57 -15.25
N GLY A 35 -4.39 -3.66 -14.44
CA GLY A 35 -5.64 -2.96 -14.69
C GLY A 35 -6.01 -2.05 -13.52
N THR A 36 -7.29 -1.73 -13.34
CA THR A 36 -7.73 -0.84 -12.25
C THR A 36 -7.72 -1.55 -10.89
N ALA A 37 -7.05 -0.95 -9.91
CA ALA A 37 -7.01 -1.42 -8.52
C ALA A 37 -7.35 -0.29 -7.53
N ILE A 38 -7.93 -0.66 -6.37
CA ILE A 38 -8.17 0.25 -5.25
C ILE A 38 -7.48 -0.35 -4.02
N ASP A 39 -6.65 0.45 -3.34
CA ASP A 39 -5.99 0.09 -2.08
C ASP A 39 -6.58 0.94 -0.94
N LEU A 40 -7.44 0.32 -0.13
CA LEU A 40 -8.18 0.99 0.93
C LEU A 40 -7.38 0.99 2.23
N ALA A 41 -7.41 2.13 2.94
CA ALA A 41 -6.65 2.33 4.18
C ALA A 41 -5.15 1.98 4.01
N THR A 42 -4.57 2.39 2.87
CA THR A 42 -3.22 2.00 2.43
C THR A 42 -2.08 2.51 3.31
N GLY A 43 -2.36 3.39 4.27
CA GLY A 43 -1.33 4.02 5.09
C GLY A 43 -0.36 4.80 4.20
N GLU A 44 0.88 4.32 4.12
CA GLU A 44 1.95 4.95 3.35
C GLU A 44 1.97 4.57 1.87
N GLY A 45 0.99 3.79 1.39
CA GLY A 45 0.82 3.61 -0.06
C GLY A 45 1.69 2.54 -0.71
N ARG A 46 2.49 1.77 0.04
CA ARG A 46 3.49 0.84 -0.55
C ARG A 46 2.91 -0.15 -1.58
N ASN A 47 1.71 -0.69 -1.30
CA ASN A 47 1.05 -1.59 -2.23
C ASN A 47 0.46 -0.83 -3.42
N ALA A 48 -0.18 0.33 -3.17
CA ALA A 48 -0.72 1.19 -4.22
C ALA A 48 0.36 1.65 -5.22
N VAL A 49 1.53 2.07 -4.72
CA VAL A 49 2.69 2.45 -5.54
C VAL A 49 3.18 1.26 -6.36
N TRP A 50 3.34 0.09 -5.74
CA TRP A 50 3.72 -1.12 -6.45
C TRP A 50 2.71 -1.50 -7.54
N LEU A 51 1.40 -1.46 -7.24
CA LEU A 51 0.33 -1.74 -8.19
C LEU A 51 0.35 -0.77 -9.38
N ALA A 52 0.53 0.54 -9.12
CA ALA A 52 0.61 1.55 -10.18
C ALA A 52 1.79 1.32 -11.14
N GLY A 53 2.93 0.85 -10.62
CA GLY A 53 4.11 0.53 -11.43
C GLY A 53 3.94 -0.69 -12.35
N ARG A 54 2.87 -1.49 -12.21
CA ARG A 54 2.68 -2.72 -13.00
C ARG A 54 2.11 -2.50 -14.39
N ASP A 55 1.47 -1.36 -14.64
CA ASP A 55 0.94 -0.99 -15.95
C ASP A 55 2.01 -0.38 -16.88
N GLY A 56 3.25 -0.17 -16.39
CA GLY A 56 4.37 0.36 -17.18
C GLY A 56 4.16 1.78 -17.71
N ARG A 57 3.30 2.58 -17.07
CA ARG A 57 2.96 3.95 -17.46
C ARG A 57 3.81 4.99 -16.74
#